data_AF-A0A6J7NX21-F1
#
_entry.id   AF-A0A6J7NX21-F1
#
_cell.length_a   1.000
_cell.length_b   1.000
_cell.length_c   1.000
_cell.angle_alpha   90.00
_cell.angle_beta   90.00
_cell.angle_gamma   90.00
#
_symmetry.space_group_name_H-M   'P 1'
#
loop_
_entity.id
_entity.type
_entity.pdbx_description
1 polymer ?
#
loop_
_entity_poly.entity_id
_entity_poly.type
_entity_poly.pdbx_seq_one_letter_code
_entity_poly.pdbx_strand_id
1 'polypeptide(L)'
;MPKAMKSTEHLNLADALEVWAKRHQVSTDPYVVRLANSLRTRRDLAMWASLNPMEFLPNPEVHKMRSVETIAHFLAVVRNSIVFLPVALTWIAVSKATTAFALYTSKNSIAVVNFLEFWQNGYGVLAKEWTIGRIAFIDFALILVVIFLTLLTAYLGRRNQNLRQNASAALDAERTTLALDISAYLFSKQSVTPLSMTASMATSLRQLLNATDALDKSTSTLEKKFKELPTNRELLLEIKAIKNELFKKQK
;
A
#
# COMPACT_ATOMS: atom_id res chain seq x y z
N MET A 1 -13.01 -26.78 34.04
CA MET A 1 -12.50 -27.67 32.97
C MET A 1 -12.14 -26.83 31.74
N PRO A 2 -10.85 -26.51 31.49
CA PRO A 2 -10.42 -25.79 30.27
C PRO A 2 -9.32 -26.50 29.45
N LYS A 3 -8.97 -27.76 29.76
CA LYS A 3 -7.78 -28.43 29.21
C LYS A 3 -7.97 -29.04 27.81
N ALA A 4 -9.21 -29.30 27.39
CA ALA A 4 -9.51 -29.97 26.12
C ALA A 4 -9.40 -29.02 24.90
N MET A 5 -9.79 -27.75 25.06
CA MET A 5 -9.85 -26.76 23.97
C MET A 5 -8.45 -26.41 23.41
N LYS A 6 -7.43 -26.34 24.27
CA LYS A 6 -6.03 -26.09 23.88
C LYS A 6 -5.38 -27.23 23.09
N SER A 7 -5.97 -28.44 23.15
CA SER A 7 -5.37 -29.61 22.52
C SER A 7 -5.59 -29.64 21.01
N THR A 8 -6.58 -28.92 20.47
CA THR A 8 -6.92 -28.94 19.04
C THR A 8 -6.46 -27.69 18.28
N GLU A 9 -6.00 -26.64 18.97
CA GLU A 9 -5.56 -25.36 18.36
C GLU A 9 -4.55 -25.56 17.21
N HIS A 10 -3.53 -26.40 17.43
CA HIS A 10 -2.54 -26.75 16.40
C HIS A 10 -3.11 -27.40 15.12
N LEU A 11 -4.19 -28.19 15.24
CA LEU A 11 -4.84 -28.83 14.09
C LEU A 11 -5.69 -27.81 13.34
N ASN A 12 -6.48 -27.01 14.08
CA ASN A 12 -7.28 -25.94 13.49
C ASN A 12 -6.42 -24.95 12.71
N LEU A 13 -5.23 -24.64 13.23
CA LEU A 13 -4.30 -23.68 12.64
C LEU A 13 -3.56 -24.28 11.43
N ALA A 14 -3.26 -25.59 11.46
CA ALA A 14 -2.77 -26.32 10.28
C ALA A 14 -3.82 -26.37 9.16
N ASP A 15 -5.08 -26.67 9.50
CA ASP A 15 -6.19 -26.71 8.55
C ASP A 15 -6.46 -25.31 7.96
N ALA A 16 -6.42 -24.26 8.79
CA ALA A 16 -6.57 -22.87 8.33
C ALA A 16 -5.46 -22.49 7.33
N LEU A 17 -4.21 -22.87 7.62
CA LEU A 17 -3.07 -22.63 6.74
C LEU A 17 -3.21 -23.37 5.40
N GLU A 18 -3.62 -24.64 5.40
CA GLU A 18 -3.83 -25.42 4.18
C GLU A 18 -5.00 -24.90 3.34
N VAL A 19 -6.11 -24.52 3.98
CA VAL A 19 -7.28 -23.93 3.31
C VAL A 19 -6.91 -22.60 2.67
N TRP A 20 -6.19 -21.74 3.40
CA TRP A 20 -5.67 -20.49 2.88
C TRP A 20 -4.73 -20.73 1.68
N ALA A 21 -3.81 -21.68 1.81
CA ALA A 21 -2.85 -21.97 0.75
C ALA A 21 -3.50 -22.52 -0.52
N LYS A 22 -4.52 -23.37 -0.38
CA LYS A 22 -5.31 -23.89 -1.51
C LYS A 22 -6.12 -22.78 -2.18
N ARG A 23 -6.71 -21.87 -1.40
CA ARG A 23 -7.49 -20.72 -1.91
C ARG A 23 -6.63 -19.81 -2.78
N HIS A 24 -5.38 -19.60 -2.38
CA HIS A 24 -4.45 -18.67 -3.03
C HIS A 24 -3.43 -19.34 -3.95
N GLN A 25 -3.59 -20.63 -4.25
CA GLN A 25 -2.70 -21.42 -5.13
C GLN A 25 -1.22 -21.48 -4.66
N VAL A 26 -0.98 -21.30 -3.37
CA VAL A 26 0.36 -21.37 -2.73
C VAL A 26 0.54 -22.66 -1.93
N SER A 27 -0.25 -23.70 -2.23
CA SER A 27 -0.20 -24.99 -1.54
C SER A 27 1.09 -25.79 -1.78
N THR A 28 1.86 -25.45 -2.81
CA THR A 28 3.15 -26.07 -3.13
C THR A 28 4.33 -25.37 -2.46
N ASP A 29 4.08 -24.28 -1.72
CA ASP A 29 5.15 -23.51 -1.08
C ASP A 29 5.84 -24.34 0.03
N PRO A 30 7.18 -24.46 0.02
CA PRO A 30 7.91 -25.28 0.99
C PRO A 30 7.72 -24.84 2.44
N TYR A 31 7.55 -23.54 2.70
CA TYR A 31 7.32 -23.03 4.05
C TYR A 31 5.94 -23.46 4.54
N VAL A 32 4.90 -23.26 3.72
CA VAL A 32 3.51 -23.65 4.03
C VAL A 32 3.39 -25.15 4.31
N VAL A 33 3.93 -25.99 3.42
CA VAL A 33 3.83 -27.45 3.54
C VAL A 33 4.52 -27.96 4.81
N ARG A 34 5.73 -27.48 5.08
CA ARG A 34 6.51 -27.94 6.23
C ARG A 34 5.93 -27.41 7.55
N LEU A 35 5.47 -26.16 7.58
CA LEU A 35 4.83 -25.58 8.75
C LEU A 35 3.51 -26.29 9.07
N ALA A 36 2.64 -26.55 8.08
CA ALA A 36 1.40 -27.28 8.28
C ALA A 36 1.65 -28.69 8.86
N ASN A 37 2.64 -29.40 8.33
CA ASN A 37 3.05 -30.71 8.84
C ASN A 37 3.61 -30.64 10.26
N SER A 38 4.46 -29.66 10.57
CA SER A 38 5.00 -29.44 11.91
C SER A 38 3.92 -29.05 12.93
N LEU A 39 2.92 -28.27 12.52
CA LEU A 39 1.75 -27.97 13.34
C LEU A 39 0.94 -29.23 13.64
N ARG A 40 0.65 -30.10 12.65
CA ARG A 40 -0.07 -31.37 12.85
C ARG A 40 0.68 -32.36 13.73
N THR A 41 1.98 -32.53 13.47
CA THR A 41 2.82 -33.51 14.19
C THR A 41 3.36 -32.98 15.52
N ARG A 42 3.18 -31.69 15.81
CA ARG A 42 3.74 -30.95 16.96
C ARG A 42 5.26 -31.05 17.08
N ARG A 43 5.97 -31.23 15.96
CA ARG A 43 7.43 -31.35 15.93
C ARG A 43 8.07 -30.04 15.47
N ASP A 44 9.28 -29.79 15.98
CA ASP A 44 10.12 -28.66 15.61
C ASP A 44 9.48 -27.27 15.81
N LEU A 45 8.43 -27.17 16.64
CA LEU A 45 7.69 -25.92 16.89
C LEU A 45 8.60 -24.79 17.42
N ALA A 46 9.64 -25.14 18.18
CA ALA A 46 10.62 -24.16 18.66
C ALA A 46 11.50 -23.58 17.54
N MET A 47 11.81 -24.38 16.51
CA MET A 47 12.52 -23.91 15.32
C MET A 47 11.62 -22.98 14.50
N TRP A 48 10.35 -23.36 14.29
CA TRP A 48 9.39 -22.51 13.60
C TRP A 48 9.09 -21.20 14.35
N ALA A 49 9.10 -21.21 15.68
CA ALA A 49 8.94 -20.00 16.49
C ALA A 49 10.09 -18.99 16.32
N SER A 50 11.26 -19.44 15.84
CA SER A 50 12.38 -18.54 15.50
C SER A 50 12.21 -17.87 14.13
N LEU A 51 11.34 -18.40 13.28
CA LEU A 51 11.05 -17.86 11.95
C LEU A 51 9.82 -16.95 12.04
N ASN A 52 9.91 -15.73 11.50
CA ASN A 52 8.79 -14.81 11.51
C ASN A 52 7.76 -15.17 10.43
N PRO A 53 6.53 -15.62 10.76
CA PRO A 53 5.54 -16.01 9.76
C PRO A 53 5.16 -14.85 8.82
N MET A 54 5.28 -13.60 9.26
CA MET A 54 5.01 -12.41 8.44
C MET A 54 6.01 -12.25 7.28
N GLU A 55 7.22 -12.80 7.42
CA GLU A 55 8.28 -12.71 6.42
C GLU A 55 8.25 -13.92 5.48
N PHE A 56 8.01 -15.11 6.03
CA PHE A 56 8.13 -16.36 5.28
C PHE A 56 6.83 -16.87 4.65
N LEU A 57 5.65 -16.39 5.07
CA LEU A 57 4.41 -16.73 4.37
C LEU A 57 4.44 -16.15 2.94
N PRO A 58 4.07 -16.93 1.92
CA PRO A 58 4.08 -16.46 0.54
C PRO A 58 3.08 -15.31 0.32
N ASN A 59 3.38 -14.44 -0.64
CA ASN A 59 2.48 -13.37 -1.04
C ASN A 59 1.51 -13.90 -2.11
N PRO A 60 0.20 -13.95 -1.85
CA PRO A 60 -0.78 -14.42 -2.83
C PRO A 60 -0.90 -13.44 -4.01
N GLU A 61 -0.86 -13.93 -5.24
CA GLU A 61 -1.05 -13.08 -6.42
C GLU A 61 -2.54 -12.86 -6.74
N VAL A 62 -2.88 -11.67 -7.25
CA VAL A 62 -4.25 -11.31 -7.65
C VAL A 62 -4.58 -11.91 -9.03
N HIS A 63 -4.96 -13.18 -9.06
CA HIS A 63 -5.17 -13.93 -10.31
C HIS A 63 -6.43 -13.54 -11.13
N LYS A 64 -7.46 -12.96 -10.50
CA LYS A 64 -8.79 -12.77 -11.13
C LYS A 64 -8.90 -11.61 -12.15
N MET A 65 -7.85 -10.85 -12.41
CA MET A 65 -7.95 -9.57 -13.14
C MET A 65 -7.24 -9.51 -14.50
N ARG A 66 -6.77 -10.65 -15.02
CA ARG A 66 -5.98 -10.70 -16.26
C ARG A 66 -6.73 -10.15 -17.49
N SER A 67 -8.04 -10.37 -17.58
CA SER A 67 -8.84 -10.00 -18.76
C SER A 67 -9.00 -8.49 -18.94
N VAL A 68 -9.17 -7.73 -17.85
CA VAL A 68 -9.37 -6.28 -17.89
C VAL A 68 -8.06 -5.57 -18.25
N GLU A 69 -6.92 -6.11 -17.79
CA GLU A 69 -5.61 -5.61 -18.19
C GLU A 69 -5.33 -5.79 -19.67
N THR A 70 -5.62 -6.96 -20.22
CA THR A 70 -5.40 -7.21 -21.65
C THR A 70 -6.21 -6.24 -22.51
N ILE A 71 -7.45 -5.93 -22.12
CA ILE A 71 -8.29 -4.94 -22.80
C ILE A 71 -7.69 -3.53 -22.67
N ALA A 72 -7.26 -3.14 -21.47
CA ALA A 72 -6.64 -1.82 -21.25
C ALA A 72 -5.36 -1.65 -22.07
N HIS A 73 -4.51 -2.68 -22.11
CA HIS A 73 -3.30 -2.69 -22.94
C HIS A 73 -3.62 -2.65 -24.43
N PHE A 74 -4.58 -3.43 -24.89
CA PHE A 74 -5.01 -3.41 -26.29
C PHE A 74 -5.54 -2.03 -26.70
N LEU A 75 -6.42 -1.43 -25.91
CA LEU A 75 -6.91 -0.07 -26.16
C LEU A 75 -5.78 0.96 -26.19
N ALA A 76 -4.76 0.83 -25.32
CA ALA A 76 -3.61 1.72 -25.31
C ALA A 76 -2.78 1.62 -26.60
N VAL A 77 -2.54 0.39 -27.10
CA VAL A 77 -1.84 0.16 -28.37
C VAL A 77 -2.62 0.77 -29.53
N VAL A 78 -3.92 0.48 -29.62
CA VAL A 78 -4.81 1.02 -30.67
C VAL A 78 -4.81 2.55 -30.64
N ARG A 79 -4.93 3.15 -29.46
CA ARG A 79 -4.87 4.61 -29.28
C ARG A 79 -3.56 5.19 -29.79
N ASN A 80 -2.43 4.56 -29.47
CA ASN A 80 -1.12 5.03 -29.91
C ASN A 80 -0.95 4.94 -31.43
N SER A 81 -1.53 3.93 -32.08
CA SER A 81 -1.51 3.83 -33.54
C SER A 81 -2.45 4.84 -34.22
N ILE A 82 -3.66 5.05 -33.70
CA ILE A 82 -4.67 5.95 -34.31
C ILE A 82 -4.24 7.42 -34.26
N VAL A 83 -3.39 7.84 -33.32
CA VAL A 83 -2.87 9.23 -33.25
C VAL A 83 -2.20 9.65 -34.57
N PHE A 84 -1.65 8.72 -35.35
CA PHE A 84 -1.00 9.01 -36.62
C PHE A 84 -1.94 9.00 -37.83
N LEU A 85 -3.15 8.44 -37.70
CA LEU A 85 -4.11 8.34 -38.81
C LEU A 85 -4.50 9.70 -39.41
N PRO A 86 -4.81 10.75 -38.63
CA PRO A 86 -5.15 12.06 -39.20
C PRO A 86 -4.02 12.64 -40.06
N VAL A 87 -2.79 12.53 -39.56
CA VAL A 87 -1.62 13.00 -40.30
C VAL A 87 -1.45 12.19 -41.59
N ALA A 88 -1.53 10.85 -41.52
CA ALA A 88 -1.44 10.03 -42.72
C ALA A 88 -2.53 10.36 -43.76
N LEU A 89 -3.76 10.58 -43.30
CA LEU A 89 -4.90 10.91 -44.16
C LEU A 89 -4.70 12.25 -44.89
N THR A 90 -4.27 13.30 -44.19
CA THR A 90 -3.97 14.60 -44.81
C THR A 90 -2.88 14.51 -45.88
N TRP A 91 -1.81 13.74 -45.65
CA TRP A 91 -0.75 13.55 -46.65
C TRP A 91 -1.24 12.83 -47.91
N ILE A 92 -2.05 11.77 -47.74
CA ILE A 92 -2.65 11.05 -48.87
C ILE A 92 -3.57 12.00 -49.66
N ALA A 93 -4.37 12.78 -48.96
CA ALA A 93 -5.26 13.75 -49.57
C ALA A 93 -4.52 14.83 -50.37
N VAL A 94 -3.48 15.43 -49.79
CA VAL A 94 -2.64 16.42 -50.48
C VAL A 94 -2.02 15.81 -51.74
N SER A 95 -1.54 14.57 -51.66
CA SER A 95 -0.99 13.86 -52.82
C SER A 95 -2.04 13.71 -53.93
N LYS A 96 -3.24 13.22 -53.60
CA LYS A 96 -4.35 13.09 -54.56
C LYS A 96 -4.79 14.42 -55.17
N ALA A 97 -4.90 15.46 -54.34
CA ALA A 97 -5.25 16.81 -54.79
C ALA A 97 -4.18 17.39 -55.72
N THR A 98 -2.90 17.18 -55.42
CA THR A 98 -1.77 17.64 -56.25
C THR A 98 -1.77 16.95 -57.62
N THR A 99 -1.96 15.63 -57.66
CA THR A 99 -2.06 14.88 -58.92
C THR A 99 -3.25 15.34 -59.76
N ALA A 100 -4.42 15.54 -59.14
CA ALA A 100 -5.61 16.01 -59.84
C ALA A 100 -5.47 17.45 -60.33
N PHE A 101 -4.80 18.31 -59.56
CA PHE A 101 -4.54 19.71 -59.94
C PHE A 101 -3.61 19.80 -61.15
N ALA A 102 -2.53 19.02 -61.18
CA ALA A 102 -1.63 18.97 -62.34
C ALA A 102 -2.37 18.55 -63.62
N LEU A 103 -3.27 17.57 -63.51
CA LEU A 103 -4.09 17.11 -64.63
C LEU A 103 -5.12 18.17 -65.07
N TYR A 104 -5.71 18.90 -64.13
CA TYR A 104 -6.63 20.00 -64.41
C TYR A 104 -5.93 21.15 -65.15
N THR A 105 -4.78 21.60 -64.66
CA THR A 105 -4.00 22.71 -65.26
C THR A 105 -3.45 22.33 -66.64
N SER A 106 -3.06 21.06 -66.84
CA SER A 106 -2.64 20.58 -68.16
C SER A 106 -3.76 20.58 -69.20
N LYS A 107 -5.02 20.43 -68.78
CA LYS A 107 -6.20 20.43 -69.67
C LYS A 107 -6.79 21.82 -69.86
N ASN A 108 -6.62 22.72 -68.90
CA ASN A 108 -7.19 24.06 -68.89
C ASN A 108 -6.07 25.10 -68.74
N SER A 109 -5.39 25.42 -69.85
CA SER A 109 -4.26 26.36 -69.87
C SER A 109 -4.64 27.84 -69.79
N ILE A 110 -5.94 28.18 -69.88
CA ILE A 110 -6.43 29.55 -69.98
C ILE A 110 -6.95 30.08 -68.62
N ALA A 111 -7.45 29.20 -67.75
CA ALA A 111 -8.00 29.58 -66.45
C ALA A 111 -7.04 29.18 -65.32
N VAL A 112 -6.35 30.17 -64.74
CA VAL A 112 -5.48 29.95 -63.58
C VAL A 112 -6.34 29.92 -62.32
N VAL A 113 -6.55 28.73 -61.75
CA VAL A 113 -7.26 28.54 -60.48
C VAL A 113 -6.25 28.29 -59.35
N ASN A 114 -6.50 28.86 -58.17
CA ASN A 114 -5.65 28.59 -56.99
C ASN A 114 -5.79 27.12 -56.54
N PHE A 115 -4.70 26.50 -56.08
CA PHE A 115 -4.70 25.12 -55.59
C PHE A 115 -5.75 24.87 -54.48
N LEU A 116 -5.92 25.79 -53.52
CA LEU A 116 -6.88 25.62 -52.43
C LEU A 116 -8.33 25.67 -52.93
N GLU A 117 -8.62 26.58 -53.87
CA GLU A 117 -9.92 26.67 -54.52
C GLU A 117 -10.22 25.40 -55.32
N PHE A 118 -9.22 24.88 -56.06
CA PHE A 118 -9.29 23.59 -56.72
C PHE A 118 -9.55 22.44 -55.74
N TRP A 119 -8.83 22.40 -54.62
CA TRP A 119 -8.97 21.33 -53.64
C TRP A 119 -10.33 21.37 -52.92
N GLN A 120 -10.95 22.55 -52.81
CA GLN A 120 -12.30 22.70 -52.29
C GLN A 120 -13.37 22.23 -53.28
N ASN A 121 -13.28 22.62 -54.55
CA ASN A 121 -14.35 22.43 -55.53
C ASN A 121 -14.17 21.17 -56.40
N GLY A 122 -12.94 20.71 -56.60
CA GLY A 122 -12.56 19.50 -57.33
C GLY A 122 -12.77 19.52 -58.86
N TYR A 123 -13.60 20.43 -59.38
CA TYR A 123 -13.87 20.68 -60.80
C TYR A 123 -14.10 19.41 -61.64
N GLY A 124 -14.70 18.37 -61.05
CA GLY A 124 -14.99 17.08 -61.70
C GLY A 124 -13.79 16.16 -61.93
N VAL A 125 -12.56 16.61 -61.58
CA VAL A 125 -11.33 15.82 -61.72
C VAL A 125 -10.93 15.18 -60.38
N LEU A 126 -11.18 15.86 -59.27
CA LEU A 126 -10.97 15.34 -57.93
C LEU A 126 -12.28 14.77 -57.37
N ALA A 127 -12.24 13.53 -56.88
CA ALA A 127 -13.41 12.93 -56.24
C ALA A 127 -13.78 13.69 -54.95
N LYS A 128 -15.08 13.85 -54.70
CA LYS A 128 -15.64 14.63 -53.59
C LYS A 128 -15.11 14.21 -52.21
N GLU A 129 -14.73 12.94 -52.07
CA GLU A 129 -14.16 12.36 -50.84
C GLU A 129 -12.79 12.96 -50.47
N TRP A 130 -12.02 13.40 -51.46
CA TRP A 130 -10.69 14.00 -51.28
C TRP A 130 -10.72 15.53 -51.27
N THR A 131 -11.90 16.14 -51.18
CA THR A 131 -12.02 17.60 -51.03
C THR A 131 -11.56 18.04 -49.65
N ILE A 132 -10.91 19.20 -49.58
CA ILE A 132 -10.30 19.70 -48.34
C ILE A 132 -11.29 19.70 -47.16
N GLY A 133 -12.55 20.10 -47.40
CA GLY A 133 -13.58 20.14 -46.37
C GLY A 133 -13.96 18.76 -45.83
N ARG A 134 -14.03 17.74 -46.69
CA ARG A 134 -14.37 16.37 -46.26
C ARG A 134 -13.24 15.76 -45.43
N ILE A 135 -12.00 15.93 -45.86
CA ILE A 135 -10.82 15.43 -45.14
C ILE A 135 -10.69 16.13 -43.79
N ALA A 136 -10.80 17.46 -43.75
CA ALA A 136 -10.74 18.22 -42.51
C ALA A 136 -11.80 17.77 -41.49
N PHE A 137 -13.02 17.44 -41.96
CA PHE A 137 -14.05 16.88 -41.09
C PHE A 137 -13.68 15.49 -40.56
N ILE A 138 -13.12 14.62 -41.40
CA ILE A 138 -12.67 13.28 -40.98
C ILE A 138 -11.52 13.38 -39.97
N ASP A 139 -10.55 14.27 -40.20
CA ASP A 139 -9.44 14.49 -39.26
C ASP A 139 -9.94 15.00 -37.92
N PHE A 140 -10.87 15.96 -37.93
CA PHE A 140 -11.52 16.44 -36.72
C PHE A 140 -12.22 15.30 -35.95
N ALA A 141 -12.97 14.46 -36.66
CA ALA A 141 -13.63 13.30 -36.07
C ALA A 141 -12.62 12.28 -35.50
N LEU A 142 -11.53 12.00 -36.22
CA LEU A 142 -10.46 11.11 -35.76
C LEU A 142 -9.77 11.65 -34.51
N ILE A 143 -9.47 12.96 -34.45
CA ILE A 143 -8.90 13.60 -33.26
C ILE A 143 -9.85 13.47 -32.07
N LEU A 144 -11.16 13.71 -32.27
CA LEU A 144 -12.16 13.50 -31.21
C LEU A 144 -12.17 12.06 -30.70
N VAL A 145 -12.11 11.07 -31.60
CA VAL A 145 -12.04 9.66 -31.24
C VAL A 145 -10.76 9.36 -30.43
N VAL A 146 -9.62 9.92 -30.82
CA VAL A 146 -8.35 9.76 -30.08
C VAL A 146 -8.44 10.35 -28.67
N ILE A 147 -9.02 11.55 -28.53
CA ILE A 147 -9.22 12.19 -27.23
C ILE A 147 -10.15 11.33 -26.37
N PHE A 148 -11.28 10.88 -26.92
CA PHE A 148 -12.23 10.02 -26.22
C PHE A 148 -11.57 8.71 -25.76
N LEU A 149 -10.81 8.05 -26.64
CA LEU A 149 -10.10 6.81 -26.32
C LEU A 149 -9.00 7.03 -25.26
N THR A 150 -8.37 8.22 -25.24
CA THR A 150 -7.40 8.61 -24.21
C THR A 150 -8.08 8.76 -22.85
N LEU A 151 -9.24 9.40 -22.78
CA LEU A 151 -10.02 9.53 -21.54
C LEU A 151 -10.54 8.16 -21.07
N LEU A 152 -11.02 7.33 -21.99
CA LEU A 152 -11.52 6.00 -21.70
C LEU A 152 -10.42 5.09 -21.13
N THR A 153 -9.24 5.09 -21.75
CA THR A 153 -8.09 4.31 -21.24
C THR A 153 -7.64 4.78 -19.86
N ALA A 154 -7.59 6.10 -19.63
CA ALA A 154 -7.26 6.68 -18.33
C ALA A 154 -8.30 6.29 -17.25
N TYR A 155 -9.59 6.36 -17.58
CA TYR A 155 -10.67 5.99 -16.66
C TYR A 155 -10.65 4.51 -16.30
N LEU A 156 -10.54 3.63 -17.30
CA LEU A 156 -10.45 2.18 -17.09
C LEU A 156 -9.18 1.79 -16.33
N GLY A 157 -8.05 2.43 -16.65
CA GLY A 157 -6.77 2.23 -15.95
C GLY A 157 -6.88 2.57 -14.48
N ARG A 158 -7.44 3.73 -14.14
CA ARG A 158 -7.62 4.17 -12.74
C ARG A 158 -8.58 3.26 -11.98
N ARG A 159 -9.70 2.87 -12.58
CA ARG A 159 -10.65 1.93 -11.97
C ARG A 159 -9.97 0.58 -11.69
N ASN A 160 -9.20 0.06 -12.65
CA ASN A 160 -8.50 -1.21 -12.48
C ASN A 160 -7.42 -1.13 -11.39
N GLN A 161 -6.67 -0.03 -11.33
CA GLN A 161 -5.69 0.21 -10.27
C GLN A 161 -6.33 0.23 -8.87
N ASN A 162 -7.46 0.92 -8.71
CA ASN A 162 -8.17 0.95 -7.43
C ASN A 162 -8.69 -0.44 -7.03
N LEU A 163 -9.26 -1.19 -7.98
CA LEU A 163 -9.73 -2.55 -7.73
C LEU A 163 -8.58 -3.48 -7.33
N ARG A 164 -7.41 -3.30 -7.95
CA ARG A 164 -6.19 -4.05 -7.61
C ARG A 164 -5.66 -3.73 -6.23
N GLN A 165 -5.57 -2.45 -5.89
CA GLN A 165 -5.13 -2.02 -4.56
C GLN A 165 -6.05 -2.54 -3.46
N ASN A 166 -7.37 -2.50 -3.68
CA ASN A 166 -8.33 -3.05 -2.73
C ASN A 166 -8.23 -4.57 -2.62
N ALA A 167 -8.06 -5.28 -3.75
CA ALA A 167 -7.88 -6.72 -3.76
C ALA A 167 -6.57 -7.13 -3.06
N SER A 168 -5.45 -6.45 -3.34
CA SER A 168 -4.17 -6.71 -2.68
C SER A 168 -4.24 -6.41 -1.19
N ALA A 169 -4.84 -5.28 -0.80
CA ALA A 169 -5.01 -4.94 0.62
C ALA A 169 -5.85 -5.97 1.39
N ALA A 170 -6.90 -6.51 0.77
CA ALA A 170 -7.70 -7.57 1.37
C ALA A 170 -6.91 -8.89 1.51
N LEU A 171 -6.10 -9.24 0.50
CA LEU A 171 -5.22 -10.41 0.56
C LEU A 171 -4.13 -10.27 1.61
N ASP A 172 -3.51 -9.09 1.71
CA ASP A 172 -2.50 -8.78 2.72
C ASP A 172 -3.12 -8.81 4.13
N ALA A 173 -4.34 -8.29 4.31
CA ALA A 173 -5.06 -8.39 5.57
C ALA A 173 -5.31 -9.87 5.96
N GLU A 174 -5.77 -10.71 5.03
CA GLU A 174 -5.96 -12.15 5.29
C GLU A 174 -4.63 -12.84 5.64
N ARG A 175 -3.56 -12.57 4.90
CA ARG A 175 -2.21 -13.10 5.17
C ARG A 175 -1.69 -12.67 6.55
N THR A 176 -1.81 -11.38 6.88
CA THR A 176 -1.33 -10.83 8.16
C THR A 176 -2.11 -11.39 9.35
N THR A 177 -3.42 -11.57 9.24
CA THR A 177 -4.22 -12.23 10.30
C THR A 177 -3.76 -13.67 10.53
N LEU A 178 -3.61 -14.46 9.47
CA LEU A 178 -3.11 -15.84 9.57
C LEU A 178 -1.69 -15.89 10.17
N ALA A 179 -0.81 -14.98 9.74
CA ALA A 179 0.56 -14.88 10.25
C ALA A 179 0.60 -14.54 11.74
N LEU A 180 -0.28 -13.65 12.20
CA LEU A 180 -0.41 -13.29 13.62
C LEU A 180 -0.91 -14.47 14.45
N ASP A 181 -1.90 -15.23 13.96
CA ASP A 181 -2.40 -16.44 14.63
C ASP A 181 -1.30 -17.50 14.76
N ILE A 182 -0.56 -17.75 13.67
CA ILE A 182 0.61 -18.65 13.68
C ILE A 182 1.66 -18.15 14.67
N SER A 183 2.01 -16.87 14.63
CA SER A 183 3.03 -16.27 15.49
C SER A 183 2.64 -16.35 16.97
N ALA A 184 1.40 -16.02 17.32
CA ALA A 184 0.88 -16.12 18.67
C ALA A 184 0.94 -17.56 19.20
N TYR A 185 0.56 -18.54 18.36
CA TYR A 185 0.65 -19.94 18.72
C TYR A 185 2.11 -20.40 18.92
N LEU A 186 2.99 -20.10 17.95
CA LEU A 186 4.39 -20.51 17.98
C LEU A 186 5.21 -19.82 19.10
N PHE A 187 4.92 -18.55 19.41
CA PHE A 187 5.57 -17.83 20.50
C PHE A 187 5.38 -18.55 21.84
N SER A 188 4.19 -19.10 22.08
CA SER A 188 3.92 -19.91 23.29
C SER A 188 4.73 -21.22 23.36
N LYS A 189 5.32 -21.64 22.24
CA LYS A 189 6.10 -22.88 22.07
C LYS A 189 7.58 -22.63 21.86
N GLN A 190 8.02 -21.38 21.87
CA GLN A 190 9.42 -21.02 21.82
C GLN A 190 10.10 -21.66 23.04
N SER A 191 11.11 -22.51 22.79
CA SER A 191 11.90 -23.09 23.86
C SER A 191 12.52 -21.97 24.67
N VAL A 192 12.27 -21.93 25.98
CA VAL A 192 13.01 -21.09 26.92
C VAL A 192 14.47 -21.51 26.84
N THR A 193 15.26 -20.85 26.01
CA THR A 193 16.69 -21.10 25.91
C THR A 193 17.37 -20.42 27.10
N PRO A 194 18.44 -21.01 27.66
CA PRO A 194 19.14 -20.44 28.82
C PRO A 194 19.64 -19.00 28.57
N LEU A 195 19.86 -18.61 27.30
CA LEU A 195 20.18 -17.25 26.88
C LEU A 195 19.03 -16.25 27.06
N SER A 196 17.77 -16.66 26.84
CA SER A 196 16.62 -15.79 27.08
C SER A 196 16.34 -15.65 28.58
N MET A 197 16.52 -16.73 29.34
CA MET A 197 16.35 -16.77 30.80
C MET A 197 17.39 -15.90 31.51
N THR A 198 18.66 -15.95 31.10
CA THR A 198 19.73 -15.10 31.66
C THR A 198 19.54 -13.63 31.31
N ALA A 199 19.09 -13.29 30.10
CA ALA A 199 18.79 -11.90 29.72
C ALA A 199 17.60 -11.33 30.50
N SER A 200 16.52 -12.10 30.66
CA SER A 200 15.37 -11.68 31.47
C SER A 200 15.73 -11.58 32.96
N MET A 201 16.50 -12.55 33.49
CA MET A 201 16.96 -12.52 34.89
C MET A 201 17.92 -11.35 35.14
N ALA A 202 18.84 -11.05 34.24
CA ALA A 202 19.73 -9.90 34.35
C ALA A 202 18.95 -8.57 34.30
N THR A 203 17.90 -8.50 33.50
CA THR A 203 17.03 -7.31 33.43
C THR A 203 16.19 -7.14 34.70
N SER A 204 15.57 -8.22 35.19
CA SER A 204 14.84 -8.19 36.47
C SER A 204 15.77 -7.91 37.66
N LEU A 205 16.99 -8.43 37.66
CA LEU A 205 18.01 -8.15 38.68
C LEU A 205 18.43 -6.67 38.63
N ARG A 206 18.64 -6.08 37.44
CA ARG A 206 18.90 -4.64 37.29
C ARG A 206 17.74 -3.79 37.77
N GLN A 207 16.50 -4.18 37.47
CA GLN A 207 15.31 -3.47 37.95
C GLN A 207 15.19 -3.55 39.48
N LEU A 208 15.47 -4.70 40.08
CA LEU A 208 15.52 -4.86 41.53
C LEU A 208 16.64 -4.03 42.16
N LEU A 209 17.84 -4.03 41.58
CA LEU A 209 18.97 -3.21 42.06
C LEU A 209 18.65 -1.72 41.98
N ASN A 210 18.05 -1.26 40.87
CA ASN A 210 17.64 0.14 40.71
C ASN A 210 16.52 0.52 41.68
N ALA A 211 15.56 -0.39 41.92
CA ALA A 211 14.50 -0.18 42.90
C ALA A 211 15.07 -0.10 44.33
N THR A 212 16.04 -0.95 44.67
CA THR A 212 16.73 -0.92 45.97
C THR A 212 17.54 0.37 46.14
N ASP A 213 18.28 0.83 45.12
CA ASP A 213 19.02 2.10 45.16
C ASP A 213 18.07 3.31 45.29
N ALA A 214 16.91 3.27 44.61
CA ALA A 214 15.88 4.29 44.77
C ALA A 214 15.24 4.29 46.18
N LEU A 215 15.05 3.11 46.77
CA LEU A 215 14.57 2.97 48.15
C LEU A 215 15.60 3.47 49.17
N ASP A 216 16.90 3.19 48.96
CA ASP A 216 17.97 3.65 49.84
C ASP A 216 18.09 5.18 49.82
N LYS A 217 18.07 5.79 48.62
CA LYS A 217 18.00 7.25 48.45
C LYS A 217 16.75 7.86 49.09
N SER A 218 15.59 7.21 48.94
CA SER A 218 14.34 7.65 49.58
C SER A 218 14.44 7.59 51.11
N THR A 219 15.10 6.56 51.65
CA THR A 219 15.32 6.41 53.09
C THR A 219 16.28 7.47 53.62
N SER A 220 17.40 7.73 52.94
CA SER A 220 18.35 8.78 53.30
C SER A 220 17.73 10.19 53.25
N THR A 221 16.89 10.47 52.25
CA THR A 221 16.16 11.74 52.18
C THR A 221 15.11 11.86 53.29
N LEU A 222 14.44 10.77 53.65
CA LEU A 222 13.55 10.72 54.82
C LEU A 222 14.31 11.00 56.11
N GLU A 223 15.47 10.39 56.33
CA GLU A 223 16.32 10.64 57.51
C GLU A 223 16.75 12.11 57.60
N LYS A 224 17.16 12.70 56.48
CA LYS A 224 17.51 14.14 56.43
C LYS A 224 16.32 15.00 56.80
N LYS A 225 15.15 14.75 56.21
CA LYS A 225 13.91 15.46 56.56
C LYS A 225 13.53 15.29 58.02
N PHE A 226 13.76 14.11 58.60
CA PHE A 226 13.50 13.85 60.02
C PHE A 226 14.46 14.60 60.93
N LYS A 227 15.74 14.73 60.54
CA LYS A 227 16.72 15.57 61.24
C LYS A 227 16.44 17.07 61.11
N GLU A 228 15.81 17.50 60.02
CA GLU A 228 15.38 18.88 59.76
C GLU A 228 14.05 19.24 60.43
N LEU A 229 13.35 18.29 61.08
CA LEU A 229 12.15 18.61 61.85
C LEU A 229 12.56 19.52 63.03
N PRO A 230 11.96 20.72 63.17
CA PRO A 230 12.31 21.64 64.23
C PRO A 230 12.06 20.97 65.58
N THR A 231 13.10 20.95 66.41
CA THR A 231 13.01 20.34 67.74
C THR A 231 12.00 21.15 68.55
N ASN A 232 11.16 20.49 69.37
CA ASN A 232 10.07 21.12 70.18
C ASN A 232 10.43 22.46 70.85
N ARG A 233 11.72 22.71 71.13
CA ARG A 233 12.23 23.96 71.68
C ARG A 233 12.09 25.17 70.74
N GLU A 234 12.26 25.01 69.42
CA GLU A 234 12.10 26.08 68.44
C GLU A 234 10.63 26.46 68.26
N LEU A 235 9.74 25.46 68.18
CA LEU A 235 8.28 25.69 68.16
C LEU A 235 7.80 26.40 69.43
N LEU A 236 8.35 26.05 70.60
CA LEU A 236 8.02 26.75 71.85
C LEU A 236 8.54 28.19 71.88
N LEU A 237 9.68 28.48 71.24
CA LEU A 237 10.20 29.85 71.11
C LEU A 237 9.35 30.68 70.14
N GLU A 238 8.91 30.11 69.02
CA GLU A 238 7.98 30.77 68.09
C GLU A 238 6.62 31.04 68.75
N ILE A 239 6.05 30.07 69.47
CA ILE A 239 4.80 30.27 70.23
C ILE A 239 4.96 31.37 71.28
N LYS A 240 6.11 31.43 71.97
CA LYS A 240 6.39 32.47 72.96
C LYS A 240 6.58 33.85 72.30
N ALA A 241 7.22 33.92 71.13
CA ALA A 241 7.41 35.14 70.36
C ALA A 241 6.06 35.69 69.85
N ILE A 242 5.22 34.83 69.29
CA ILE A 242 3.86 35.18 68.83
C ILE A 242 3.00 35.69 69.99
N LYS A 243 3.08 35.03 71.17
CA LYS A 243 2.40 35.49 72.37
C LYS A 243 2.85 36.89 72.78
N ASN A 244 4.15 37.17 72.76
CA ASN A 244 4.68 38.48 73.16
C ASN A 244 4.26 39.62 72.20
N GLU A 245 4.20 39.33 70.90
CA GLU A 245 3.69 40.26 69.86
C GLU A 245 2.20 40.58 70.08
N LEU A 246 1.38 39.58 70.39
CA LEU A 246 -0.06 39.78 70.69
C LEU A 246 -0.29 40.63 71.94
N PHE A 247 0.49 40.41 73.00
CA PHE A 247 0.37 41.19 74.25
C PHE A 247 0.88 42.63 74.13
N LYS A 248 1.82 42.91 73.20
CA LYS A 248 2.27 44.29 72.92
C LYS A 248 1.24 45.14 72.18
N LYS A 249 0.34 44.52 71.40
CA LYS A 249 -0.74 45.22 70.67
C LYS A 249 -1.97 45.56 71.51
N GLN A 250 -2.01 45.17 72.79
CA GLN A 250 -3.15 45.39 73.70
C GLN A 250 -2.88 46.40 74.83
N LYS A 251 -1.81 47.19 74.74
CA LYS A 251 -1.57 48.39 75.58
C LYS A 251 -1.42 49.60 74.69
#